data_AF-K2JUZ4-F1
#
_entry.id   AF-K2JUZ4-F1
#
_cell.length_a   1.000
_cell.length_b   1.000
_cell.length_c   1.000
_cell.angle_alpha   90.00
_cell.angle_beta   90.00
_cell.angle_gamma   90.00
#
_symmetry.space_group_name_H-M   'P 1'
#
loop_
_entity.id
_entity.type
_entity.pdbx_description
1 polymer ?
#
loop_
_entity_poly.entity_id
_entity_poly.type
_entity_poly.pdbx_seq_one_letter_code
_entity_poly.pdbx_strand_id
1 'polypeptide(L)'
;MQDLQHFKNDITLILSKDRLAAYDSLEQYKENLKLISFITPKISSLEIYLRNALDYCLTQIKGSDWVFSEGSLTDLINEQKEKKKEITHSLVLSKMSLEAVIKLIFFYKLEGVILDLKRINFKSYYPNNKNALFINNKKIHYLVPQRFILL
;
A
#
# COMPACT_ATOMS: atom_id res chain seq x y z
N MET A 1 17.16 -25.60 27.56
CA MET A 1 17.41 -24.73 26.38
C MET A 1 17.68 -25.52 25.08
N GLN A 2 17.81 -26.85 25.14
CA GLN A 2 17.91 -27.75 23.97
C GLN A 2 16.67 -27.67 23.06
N ASP A 3 15.48 -27.47 23.63
CA ASP A 3 14.21 -27.41 22.88
C ASP A 3 14.12 -26.21 21.92
N LEU A 4 14.76 -25.09 22.26
CA LEU A 4 14.75 -23.91 21.40
C LEU A 4 15.66 -24.07 20.17
N GLN A 5 16.74 -24.85 20.29
CA GLN A 5 17.60 -25.18 19.16
C GLN A 5 16.90 -26.13 18.19
N HIS A 6 16.17 -27.13 18.70
CA HIS A 6 15.33 -27.99 17.88
C HIS A 6 14.26 -27.18 17.13
N PHE A 7 13.55 -26.29 17.83
CA PHE A 7 12.54 -25.43 17.22
C PHE A 7 13.08 -24.55 16.08
N LYS A 8 14.26 -23.95 16.27
CA LYS A 8 14.89 -23.07 15.27
C LYS A 8 15.36 -23.79 14.01
N ASN A 9 15.59 -25.10 14.09
CA ASN A 9 16.14 -25.88 12.98
C ASN A 9 15.06 -26.69 12.24
N ASP A 10 13.86 -26.82 12.80
CA ASP A 10 12.74 -27.51 12.17
C ASP A 10 11.77 -26.52 11.52
N ILE A 11 11.83 -26.44 10.19
CA ILE A 11 10.96 -25.56 9.39
C ILE A 11 9.47 -25.88 9.59
N THR A 12 9.11 -27.12 9.95
CA THR A 12 7.72 -27.52 10.20
C THR A 12 7.19 -26.96 11.51
N LEU A 13 8.08 -26.76 12.49
CA LEU A 13 7.75 -26.07 13.74
C LEU A 13 7.68 -24.55 13.53
N ILE A 14 8.59 -23.98 12.73
CA ILE A 14 8.59 -22.54 12.41
C ILE A 14 7.33 -22.14 11.64
N LEU A 15 6.90 -22.96 10.68
CA LEU A 15 5.75 -22.64 9.84
C LEU A 15 4.43 -23.14 10.40
N SER A 16 4.42 -24.08 11.35
CA SER A 16 3.29 -24.92 11.72
C SER A 16 2.84 -25.86 10.60
N LYS A 17 2.28 -27.02 10.98
CA LYS A 17 1.76 -28.02 10.04
C LYS A 17 0.62 -27.46 9.18
N ASP A 18 -0.27 -26.66 9.75
CA ASP A 18 -1.44 -26.13 9.05
C ASP A 18 -1.07 -25.18 7.92
N ARG A 19 -0.06 -24.31 8.12
CA ARG A 19 0.40 -23.42 7.04
C ARG A 19 1.16 -24.18 5.96
N LEU A 20 1.89 -25.25 6.30
CA LEU A 20 2.55 -26.10 5.32
C LEU A 20 1.55 -26.91 4.49
N ALA A 21 0.47 -27.40 5.11
CA ALA A 21 -0.60 -28.13 4.43
C ALA A 21 -1.39 -27.27 3.42
N ALA A 22 -1.34 -25.94 3.56
CA ALA A 22 -1.93 -25.01 2.59
C ALA A 22 -1.08 -24.81 1.32
N TYR A 23 0.15 -25.33 1.30
CA TYR A 23 1.01 -25.35 0.11
C TYR A 23 1.09 -26.75 -0.48
N ASP A 24 1.23 -26.85 -1.80
CA ASP A 24 1.42 -28.10 -2.51
C ASP A 24 2.77 -28.74 -2.18
N SER A 25 3.78 -27.93 -1.81
CA SER A 25 5.12 -28.39 -1.42
C SER A 25 5.92 -27.33 -0.64
N LEU A 26 6.97 -27.78 0.06
CA LEU A 26 7.95 -26.88 0.69
C LEU A 26 8.69 -26.00 -0.34
N GLU A 27 8.90 -26.52 -1.55
CA GLU A 27 9.53 -25.82 -2.67
C GLU A 27 8.65 -24.67 -3.16
N GLN A 28 7.33 -24.88 -3.27
CA GLN A 28 6.38 -23.80 -3.57
C GLN A 28 6.42 -22.69 -2.51
N TYR A 29 6.52 -23.05 -1.23
CA TYR A 29 6.70 -22.07 -0.15
C TYR A 29 8.01 -21.27 -0.31
N LYS A 30 9.13 -21.93 -0.63
CA LYS A 30 10.42 -21.25 -0.87
C LYS A 30 10.37 -20.32 -2.07
N GLU A 31 9.72 -20.71 -3.16
CA GLU A 31 9.52 -19.84 -4.33
C GLU A 31 8.66 -18.60 -3.99
N ASN A 32 7.62 -18.76 -3.16
CA ASN A 32 6.84 -17.63 -2.66
C ASN A 32 7.71 -16.66 -1.84
N LEU A 33 8.61 -17.16 -0.99
CA LEU A 33 9.56 -16.30 -0.26
C LEU A 33 10.49 -15.54 -1.20
N LYS A 34 11.00 -16.18 -2.26
CA LYS A 34 11.82 -15.52 -3.28
C LYS A 34 11.05 -14.41 -3.99
N LEU A 35 9.79 -14.68 -4.34
CA LEU A 35 8.90 -13.67 -4.93
C LEU A 35 8.67 -12.49 -3.99
N ILE A 36 8.42 -12.75 -2.70
CA ILE A 36 8.27 -11.70 -1.67
C ILE A 36 9.52 -10.83 -1.59
N SER A 37 10.70 -11.46 -1.53
CA SER A 37 11.99 -10.75 -1.53
C SER A 37 12.15 -9.86 -2.77
N PHE A 38 11.79 -10.38 -3.94
CA PHE A 38 11.86 -9.66 -5.21
C PHE A 38 10.88 -8.48 -5.31
N ILE A 39 9.65 -8.62 -4.80
CA ILE A 39 8.61 -7.59 -4.93
C ILE A 39 8.70 -6.51 -3.84
N THR A 40 9.27 -6.82 -2.67
CA THR A 40 9.34 -5.91 -1.51
C THR A 40 9.88 -4.51 -1.89
N PRO A 41 11.01 -4.36 -2.60
CA PRO A 41 11.52 -3.03 -2.97
C PRO A 41 10.56 -2.23 -3.85
N LYS A 42 9.80 -2.91 -4.73
CA LYS A 42 8.79 -2.26 -5.59
C LYS A 42 7.62 -1.75 -4.77
N ILE A 43 7.15 -2.54 -3.79
CA ILE A 43 6.10 -2.13 -2.87
C ILE A 43 6.56 -0.94 -2.02
N SER A 44 7.77 -0.99 -1.47
CA SER A 44 8.33 0.13 -0.69
C SER A 44 8.44 1.41 -1.53
N SER A 45 8.86 1.30 -2.79
CA SER A 45 8.92 2.44 -3.71
C SER A 45 7.53 3.03 -3.99
N LEU A 46 6.53 2.15 -4.19
CA LEU A 46 5.14 2.56 -4.38
C LEU A 46 4.59 3.26 -3.14
N GLU A 47 4.87 2.75 -1.94
CA GLU A 47 4.42 3.35 -0.70
C GLU A 47 5.00 4.76 -0.49
N ILE A 48 6.29 4.95 -0.80
CA ILE A 48 6.95 6.27 -0.78
C ILE A 48 6.30 7.21 -1.79
N TYR A 49 6.08 6.75 -3.02
CA TYR A 49 5.41 7.52 -4.06
C TYR A 49 4.03 8.01 -3.59
N LEU A 50 3.20 7.10 -3.08
CA LEU A 50 1.84 7.42 -2.64
C LEU A 50 1.84 8.41 -1.48
N ARG A 51 2.76 8.25 -0.51
CA ARG A 51 2.94 9.21 0.60
C ARG A 51 3.28 10.60 0.09
N ASN A 52 4.25 10.70 -0.81
CA ASN A 52 4.72 11.98 -1.33
C ASN A 52 3.67 12.64 -2.24
N ALA A 53 2.94 11.86 -3.04
CA ALA A 53 1.87 12.36 -3.89
C ALA A 53 0.68 12.88 -3.07
N LEU A 54 0.30 12.16 -2.01
CA LEU A 54 -0.71 12.60 -1.05
C LEU A 54 -0.28 13.91 -0.39
N ASP A 55 0.95 13.94 0.11
CA ASP A 55 1.51 15.12 0.78
C ASP A 55 1.53 16.36 -0.13
N TYR A 56 1.99 16.19 -1.37
CA TYR A 56 1.97 17.25 -2.36
C TYR A 56 0.56 17.80 -2.55
N CYS A 57 -0.43 16.92 -2.77
CA CYS A 57 -1.81 17.33 -2.99
C CYS A 57 -2.40 18.05 -1.78
N LEU A 58 -2.24 17.50 -0.57
CA LEU A 58 -2.82 18.08 0.64
C LEU A 58 -2.12 19.36 1.08
N THR A 59 -0.83 19.51 0.82
CA THR A 59 -0.12 20.77 1.01
C THR A 59 -0.73 21.88 0.15
N GLN A 60 -1.12 21.59 -1.10
CA GLN A 60 -1.79 22.59 -1.95
C GLN A 60 -3.21 22.94 -1.48
N ILE A 61 -3.94 21.97 -0.89
CA ILE A 61 -5.35 22.14 -0.51
C ILE A 61 -5.49 22.77 0.89
N LYS A 62 -4.66 22.34 1.84
CA LYS A 62 -4.79 22.64 3.28
C LYS A 62 -3.57 23.37 3.86
N GLY A 63 -2.50 23.55 3.09
CA GLY A 63 -1.23 24.11 3.57
C GLY A 63 -0.28 23.05 4.15
N SER A 64 0.96 23.47 4.44
CA SER A 64 2.06 22.58 4.88
C SER A 64 1.84 21.91 6.23
N ASP A 65 0.93 22.42 7.05
CA ASP A 65 0.67 21.89 8.39
C ASP A 65 -0.47 20.86 8.42
N TRP A 66 -0.95 20.43 7.25
CA TRP A 66 -2.13 19.57 7.14
C TRP A 66 -2.01 18.29 7.97
N VAL A 67 -0.82 17.68 8.04
CA VAL A 67 -0.57 16.44 8.79
C VAL A 67 -0.86 16.57 10.28
N PHE A 68 -0.72 17.78 10.85
CA PHE A 68 -0.97 18.03 12.27
C PHE A 68 -2.44 18.30 12.55
N SER A 69 -3.19 18.70 11.52
CA SER A 69 -4.64 18.95 11.60
C SER A 69 -5.49 17.71 11.31
N GLU A 70 -4.87 16.64 10.83
CA GLU A 70 -5.59 15.44 10.38
C GLU A 70 -5.93 14.53 11.55
N GLY A 71 -7.23 14.45 11.90
CA GLY A 71 -7.71 13.71 13.05
C GLY A 71 -7.31 12.23 13.02
N SER A 72 -7.26 11.63 11.82
CA SER A 72 -6.86 10.22 11.65
C SER A 72 -5.38 9.95 11.96
N LEU A 73 -4.55 10.99 12.15
CA LEU A 73 -3.13 10.87 12.49
C LEU A 73 -2.85 11.17 13.97
N THR A 74 -3.87 11.48 14.77
CA THR A 74 -3.72 11.84 16.19
C THR A 74 -2.99 10.76 16.99
N ASP A 75 -3.39 9.50 16.84
CA ASP A 75 -2.78 8.38 17.57
C ASP A 75 -1.31 8.21 17.19
N LEU A 76 -1.00 8.31 15.90
CA LEU A 76 0.37 8.25 15.39
C LEU A 76 1.23 9.38 15.97
N ILE A 77 0.71 10.60 15.99
CA ILE A 77 1.41 11.78 16.53
C ILE A 77 1.67 11.59 18.02
N ASN A 78 0.67 11.12 18.78
CA ASN A 78 0.82 10.87 20.22
C ASN A 78 1.84 9.77 20.50
N GLU A 79 1.82 8.68 19.74
CA GLU A 79 2.82 7.60 19.84
C GLU A 79 4.25 8.13 19.61
N GLN A 80 4.44 9.04 18.63
CA GLN A 80 5.76 9.64 18.40
C GLN A 80 6.16 10.61 19.52
N LYS A 81 5.20 11.34 20.13
CA LYS A 81 5.46 12.24 21.26
C LYS A 81 5.90 11.47 22.51
N GLU A 82 5.26 10.34 22.80
CA GLU A 82 5.62 9.45 23.91
C GLU A 82 7.06 8.92 23.76
N LYS A 83 7.50 8.70 22.52
CA LYS A 83 8.88 8.31 22.20
C LYS A 83 9.90 9.46 22.32
N LYS A 84 9.49 10.62 22.88
CA LYS A 84 10.31 11.83 23.07
C LYS A 84 10.97 12.34 21.79
N LYS A 85 10.36 12.10 20.63
CA LYS A 85 10.83 12.62 19.35
C LYS A 85 10.24 13.99 19.10
N GLU A 86 11.04 14.89 18.55
CA GLU A 86 10.52 16.12 17.95
C GLU A 86 9.58 15.76 16.80
N ILE A 87 8.36 16.29 16.85
CA ILE A 87 7.34 15.99 15.85
C ILE A 87 7.52 16.94 14.68
N THR A 88 8.10 16.42 13.60
CA THR A 88 8.24 17.13 12.34
C THR A 88 7.28 16.58 11.28
N HIS A 89 6.98 17.40 10.28
CA HIS A 89 6.13 17.01 9.15
C HIS A 89 6.63 15.72 8.47
N SER A 90 7.93 15.70 8.17
CA SER A 90 8.62 14.54 7.58
C SER A 90 8.56 13.29 8.47
N LEU A 91 8.69 13.45 9.79
CA LEU A 91 8.57 12.31 10.71
C LEU A 91 7.18 11.69 10.63
N VAL A 92 6.11 12.50 10.66
CA VAL A 92 4.72 12.01 10.57
C VAL A 92 4.51 11.29 9.24
N LEU A 93 4.93 11.88 8.12
CA LEU A 93 4.84 11.24 6.80
C LEU A 93 5.60 9.90 6.74
N SER A 94 6.82 9.85 7.27
CA SER A 94 7.65 8.64 7.26
C SER A 94 7.08 7.49 8.09
N LYS A 95 6.23 7.80 9.08
CA LYS A 95 5.59 6.83 9.97
C LYS A 95 4.16 6.51 9.59
N MET A 96 3.58 7.22 8.63
CA MET A 96 2.26 6.94 8.12
C MET A 96 2.27 5.58 7.40
N SER A 97 1.40 4.67 7.86
CA SER A 97 1.23 3.36 7.22
C SER A 97 0.60 3.50 5.84
N LEU A 98 0.92 2.59 4.92
CA LEU A 98 0.24 2.51 3.61
C LEU A 98 -1.28 2.53 3.74
N GLU A 99 -1.84 1.86 4.75
CA GLU A 99 -3.28 1.87 5.00
C GLU A 99 -3.83 3.28 5.26
N ALA A 100 -3.16 4.07 6.12
CA ALA A 100 -3.54 5.44 6.40
C ALA A 100 -3.42 6.33 5.15
N VAL A 101 -2.36 6.16 4.37
CA VAL A 101 -2.14 6.87 3.10
C VAL A 101 -3.29 6.61 2.14
N ILE A 102 -3.64 5.33 1.90
CA ILE A 102 -4.73 4.96 1.00
C ILE A 102 -6.06 5.51 1.52
N LYS A 103 -6.35 5.38 2.82
CA LYS A 103 -7.58 5.94 3.42
C LYS A 103 -7.69 7.45 3.17
N LEU A 104 -6.61 8.20 3.35
CA LEU A 104 -6.58 9.64 3.11
C LEU A 104 -6.75 9.99 1.63
N ILE A 105 -6.10 9.26 0.72
CA ILE A 105 -6.27 9.43 -0.73
C ILE A 105 -7.75 9.34 -1.10
N PHE A 106 -8.44 8.30 -0.63
CA PHE A 106 -9.87 8.12 -0.93
C PHE A 106 -10.77 9.11 -0.18
N PHE A 107 -10.45 9.45 1.08
CA PHE A 107 -11.22 10.42 1.86
C PHE A 107 -11.24 11.79 1.18
N TYR A 108 -10.09 12.22 0.65
CA TYR A 108 -9.94 13.48 -0.09
C TYR A 108 -10.25 13.36 -1.59
N LYS A 109 -10.72 12.19 -2.07
CA LYS A 109 -11.09 11.93 -3.46
C LYS A 109 -9.94 12.18 -4.46
N LEU A 110 -8.71 11.86 -4.06
CA LEU A 110 -7.49 12.08 -4.81
C LEU A 110 -7.09 10.86 -5.68
N GLU A 111 -7.83 9.75 -5.61
CA GLU A 111 -7.51 8.51 -6.32
C GLU A 111 -7.40 8.70 -7.85
N GLY A 112 -8.20 9.61 -8.41
CA GLY A 112 -8.17 9.89 -9.84
C GLY A 112 -6.90 10.63 -10.30
N VAL A 113 -6.25 11.36 -9.40
CA VAL A 113 -5.03 12.14 -9.67
C VAL A 113 -3.80 11.32 -9.32
N ILE A 114 -3.81 10.68 -8.15
CA ILE A 114 -2.63 9.98 -7.60
C ILE A 114 -2.43 8.59 -8.21
N LEU A 115 -3.50 7.86 -8.54
CA LEU A 115 -3.38 6.46 -8.95
C LEU A 115 -3.44 6.24 -10.48
N ASP A 116 -3.61 7.30 -11.28
CA ASP A 116 -3.81 7.28 -12.75
C ASP A 116 -4.54 6.01 -13.25
N LEU A 117 -5.69 5.74 -12.65
CA LEU A 117 -6.42 4.49 -12.85
C LEU A 117 -6.96 4.33 -14.28
N LYS A 118 -6.88 5.39 -15.10
CA LYS A 118 -7.39 5.42 -16.47
C LYS A 118 -6.60 4.50 -17.41
N ARG A 119 -5.34 4.26 -17.10
CA ARG A 119 -4.41 3.46 -17.91
C ARG A 119 -4.41 1.98 -17.51
N ILE A 120 -5.12 1.61 -16.43
CA ILE A 120 -5.10 0.26 -15.88
C ILE A 120 -6.22 -0.58 -16.50
N ASN A 121 -5.83 -1.70 -17.11
CA ASN A 121 -6.76 -2.74 -17.52
C ASN A 121 -6.98 -3.73 -16.37
N PHE A 122 -7.98 -3.52 -15.52
CA PHE A 122 -8.24 -4.39 -14.37
C PHE A 122 -8.46 -5.86 -14.73
N LYS A 123 -8.92 -6.17 -15.95
CA LYS A 123 -9.06 -7.54 -16.43
C LYS A 123 -7.73 -8.26 -16.65
N SER A 124 -6.62 -7.55 -16.85
CA SER A 124 -5.29 -8.19 -16.93
C SER A 124 -4.84 -8.75 -15.58
N TYR A 125 -5.45 -8.29 -14.48
CA TYR A 125 -5.13 -8.74 -13.12
C TYR A 125 -6.09 -9.84 -12.65
N TYR A 126 -7.38 -9.77 -12.99
CA TYR A 126 -8.35 -10.81 -12.70
C TYR A 126 -9.51 -10.81 -13.72
N PRO A 127 -9.87 -11.94 -14.34
CA PRO A 127 -10.85 -11.98 -15.43
C PRO A 127 -12.23 -11.43 -15.06
N ASN A 128 -12.66 -11.58 -13.81
CA ASN A 128 -13.97 -11.13 -13.35
C ASN A 128 -14.01 -9.65 -12.96
N ASN A 129 -12.87 -8.94 -13.00
CA ASN A 129 -12.85 -7.50 -12.76
C ASN A 129 -13.58 -6.75 -13.87
N LYS A 130 -14.26 -5.65 -13.49
CA LYS A 130 -14.81 -4.69 -14.45
C LYS A 130 -13.77 -3.62 -14.73
N ASN A 131 -13.56 -3.29 -16.01
CA ASN A 131 -12.77 -2.11 -16.41
C ASN A 131 -13.61 -0.82 -16.26
N ALA A 132 -14.13 -0.61 -15.06
CA ALA A 132 -14.89 0.56 -14.70
C ALA A 132 -14.66 0.88 -13.23
N LEU A 133 -14.51 2.15 -12.90
CA LEU A 133 -14.44 2.66 -11.54
C LEU A 133 -15.63 3.56 -11.27
N PHE A 134 -16.06 3.62 -10.01
CA PHE A 134 -17.04 4.60 -9.57
C PHE A 134 -16.30 5.72 -8.85
N ILE A 135 -16.31 6.91 -9.43
CA ILE A 135 -15.81 8.12 -8.78
C ILE A 135 -17.03 9.01 -8.53
N ASN A 136 -17.30 9.38 -7.28
CA ASN A 136 -18.48 10.18 -6.90
C ASN A 136 -19.82 9.62 -7.40
N ASN A 137 -20.06 8.31 -7.24
CA ASN A 137 -21.24 7.59 -7.76
C ASN A 137 -21.44 7.66 -9.28
N LYS A 138 -20.47 8.20 -10.03
CA LYS A 138 -20.45 8.16 -11.48
C LYS A 138 -19.57 7.02 -11.95
N LYS A 139 -20.15 6.13 -12.75
CA LYS A 139 -19.42 5.03 -13.39
C LYS A 139 -18.56 5.59 -14.52
N ILE A 140 -17.25 5.46 -14.38
CA ILE A 140 -16.27 5.80 -15.41
C ILE A 140 -15.78 4.50 -16.01
N HIS A 141 -16.07 4.29 -17.30
CA HIS A 141 -15.56 3.16 -18.06
C HIS A 141 -14.16 3.48 -18.58
N TYR A 142 -13.20 2.60 -18.30
CA TYR A 142 -11.84 2.73 -18.82
C TYR A 142 -11.59 1.65 -19.84
N LEU A 143 -12.04 1.90 -21.07
CA LEU A 143 -11.60 1.21 -22.28
C LEU A 143 -12.23 1.92 -23.49
N VAL A 144 -11.48 2.85 -24.09
CA VAL A 144 -11.25 2.83 -25.54
C VAL A 144 -9.81 3.32 -25.73
N PRO A 145 -8.91 2.56 -26.37
CA PRO A 145 -7.84 3.21 -27.10
C PRO A 145 -8.55 3.97 -28.22
N GLN A 146 -8.89 5.25 -28.00
CA GLN A 146 -9.15 6.10 -29.14
C GLN A 146 -7.85 6.07 -29.92
N ARG A 147 -7.90 5.36 -31.04
CA ARG A 147 -6.98 5.57 -32.15
C ARG A 147 -6.77 7.08 -32.19
N PHE A 148 -5.55 7.52 -31.93
CA PHE A 148 -5.08 8.79 -32.46
C PHE A 148 -5.21 8.63 -33.98
N ILE A 149 -6.38 8.97 -34.51
CA ILE A 149 -6.54 9.36 -35.90
C ILE A 149 -5.89 10.74 -35.94
N LEU A 150 -4.87 10.82 -36.78
CA LEU A 150 -4.17 12.04 -37.18
C LEU A 150 -5.13 13.21 -37.41
N LEU A 151 -4.84 14.37 -36.81
CA LEU A 151 -4.46 15.63 -37.46
C LEU A 151 -4.08 16.67 -36.39
#